data_AF-A0A519YFN4-F1
#
_entry.id   AF-A0A519YFN4-F1
#
_cell.length_a   1.000
_cell.length_b   1.000
_cell.length_c   1.000
_cell.angle_alpha   90.00
_cell.angle_beta   90.00
_cell.angle_gamma   90.00
#
_symmetry.space_group_name_H-M   'P 1'
#
loop_
_entity.id
_entity.type
_entity.pdbx_description
1 polymer ?
#
loop_
_entity_poly.entity_id
_entity_poly.type
_entity_poly.pdbx_seq_one_letter_code
_entity_poly.pdbx_strand_id
1 'polypeptide(L)'
;MHALGDATERVLGFVSAHSVVEKRIFISHDDFALPRPYVLNYPYLTCDLDSFALVNPREPSRTALATFRVGGFVPVMAIRDKQGNIIGYSGSNIECVDCRLRGTNVKPSFWP
;
A
#
# COMPACT_ATOMS: atom_id res chain seq x y z
N MET A 1 -3.31 -36.12 27.56
CA MET A 1 -3.69 -36.36 28.97
C MET A 1 -2.96 -37.59 29.44
N HIS A 2 -2.16 -37.46 30.50
CA HIS A 2 -1.52 -38.60 31.16
C HIS A 2 -1.60 -38.34 32.66
N ALA A 3 -2.19 -39.26 33.41
CA ALA A 3 -2.27 -39.17 34.85
C ALA A 3 -0.97 -39.72 35.44
N LEU A 4 -0.21 -38.90 36.16
CA LEU A 4 1.09 -39.25 36.75
C LEU A 4 0.96 -40.13 38.02
N GLY A 5 -0.21 -40.70 38.29
CA GLY A 5 -0.50 -41.47 39.51
C GLY A 5 -0.81 -42.96 39.28
N ASP A 6 -1.60 -43.31 38.25
CA ASP A 6 -1.95 -44.69 37.90
C ASP A 6 -2.25 -44.78 36.40
N ALA A 7 -1.52 -45.65 35.69
CA ALA A 7 -1.66 -45.82 34.24
C ALA A 7 -2.87 -46.69 33.83
N THR A 8 -3.54 -47.32 34.79
CA THR A 8 -4.70 -48.20 34.55
C THR A 8 -6.05 -47.52 34.76
N GLU A 9 -6.05 -46.30 35.29
CA GLU A 9 -7.27 -45.52 35.54
C GLU A 9 -7.83 -44.92 34.23
N ARG A 10 -9.13 -45.15 33.99
CA ARG A 10 -9.81 -44.67 32.78
C ARG A 10 -10.26 -43.23 32.96
N VAL A 11 -9.43 -42.28 32.54
CA VAL A 11 -9.70 -40.84 32.67
C VAL A 11 -10.68 -40.37 31.60
N LEU A 12 -11.86 -39.89 32.01
CA LEU A 12 -12.81 -39.19 31.13
C LEU A 12 -12.43 -37.70 31.08
N GLY A 13 -11.70 -37.29 30.05
CA GLY A 13 -11.46 -35.87 29.79
C GLY A 13 -12.52 -35.29 28.87
N PHE A 14 -13.04 -34.12 29.22
CA PHE A 14 -13.87 -33.34 28.31
C PHE A 14 -12.99 -32.66 27.27
N VAL A 15 -13.26 -32.94 25.99
CA VAL A 15 -12.71 -32.17 24.86
C VAL A 15 -13.86 -31.36 24.29
N SER A 16 -13.81 -30.03 24.39
CA SER A 16 -14.76 -29.17 23.68
C SER A 16 -14.28 -29.00 22.23
N ALA A 17 -15.08 -29.48 21.29
CA ALA A 17 -14.90 -29.15 19.88
C ALA A 17 -15.71 -27.89 19.59
N HIS A 18 -15.03 -26.79 19.26
CA HIS A 18 -15.69 -25.57 18.79
C HIS A 18 -15.60 -25.51 17.26
N SER A 19 -16.69 -25.16 16.59
CA SER A 19 -16.68 -24.86 15.16
C SER A 19 -16.19 -23.43 14.93
N VAL A 20 -15.17 -23.27 14.10
CA VAL A 20 -14.74 -21.95 13.61
C VAL A 20 -15.56 -21.63 12.37
N VAL A 21 -16.34 -20.55 12.43
CA VAL A 21 -17.09 -20.03 11.27
C VAL A 21 -16.41 -18.74 10.82
N GLU A 22 -15.79 -18.76 9.64
CA GLU A 22 -15.21 -17.57 9.01
C GLU A 22 -16.29 -16.88 8.16
N LYS A 23 -16.52 -15.59 8.37
CA LYS A 23 -17.35 -14.75 7.51
C LYS A 23 -16.46 -13.81 6.71
N ARG A 24 -16.41 -13.98 5.39
CA ARG A 24 -15.77 -13.00 4.49
C ARG A 24 -16.79 -11.91 4.15
N ILE A 25 -16.49 -10.69 4.59
CA ILE A 25 -17.28 -9.51 4.27
C ILE A 25 -16.61 -8.85 3.07
N PHE A 26 -17.32 -8.79 1.94
CA PHE A 26 -16.93 -8.01 0.79
C PHE A 26 -17.69 -6.69 0.87
N ILE A 27 -16.99 -5.57 0.87
CA ILE A 27 -17.58 -4.23 0.87
C ILE A 27 -17.40 -3.67 -0.52
N SER A 28 -18.50 -3.52 -1.24
CA SER A 28 -18.60 -2.84 -2.52
C SER A 28 -18.80 -1.34 -2.32
N HIS A 29 -18.60 -0.58 -3.39
CA HIS A 29 -18.88 0.85 -3.37
C HIS A 29 -20.36 1.16 -3.12
N ASP A 30 -21.26 0.31 -3.62
CA ASP A 30 -22.71 0.49 -3.49
C ASP A 30 -23.25 0.18 -2.08
N ASP A 31 -22.46 -0.49 -1.23
CA ASP A 31 -22.80 -0.72 0.18
C ASP A 31 -22.76 0.58 1.00
N PHE A 32 -22.19 1.65 0.46
CA PHE A 32 -22.18 2.97 1.07
C PHE A 32 -23.35 3.80 0.55
N ALA A 33 -24.36 4.04 1.40
CA ALA A 33 -25.46 4.95 1.11
C ALA A 33 -25.02 6.43 1.20
N LEU A 34 -24.05 6.83 0.37
CA LEU A 34 -23.57 8.22 0.32
C LEU A 34 -24.51 9.07 -0.57
N PRO A 35 -24.97 10.24 -0.11
CA PRO A 35 -25.74 11.16 -0.95
C PRO A 35 -24.89 11.61 -2.16
N ARG A 36 -25.46 11.53 -3.36
CA ARG A 36 -24.79 11.93 -4.61
C ARG A 36 -24.99 13.44 -4.87
N PRO A 37 -23.95 14.17 -5.36
CA PRO A 37 -22.60 13.70 -5.65
C PRO A 37 -21.73 13.67 -4.39
N TYR A 38 -21.15 12.51 -4.06
CA TYR A 38 -20.11 12.42 -3.05
C TYR A 38 -18.77 12.72 -3.74
N VAL A 39 -18.11 13.81 -3.35
CA VAL A 39 -16.70 14.00 -3.68
C VAL A 39 -15.92 13.36 -2.54
N LEU A 40 -15.35 12.18 -2.77
CA LEU A 40 -14.35 11.64 -1.86
C LEU A 40 -13.20 12.64 -1.84
N ASN A 41 -13.05 13.37 -0.74
CA ASN A 41 -11.89 14.26 -0.55
C ASN A 41 -10.67 13.38 -0.30
N TYR A 42 -10.15 12.79 -1.38
CA TYR A 42 -8.99 11.93 -1.34
C TYR A 42 -7.76 12.82 -1.48
N PRO A 43 -6.78 12.76 -0.55
CA PRO A 43 -5.61 13.62 -0.60
C PRO A 43 -4.69 13.33 -1.80
N TYR A 44 -5.03 12.33 -2.62
CA TYR A 44 -4.33 11.94 -3.83
C TYR A 44 -5.03 12.37 -5.11
N LEU A 45 -6.14 13.13 -5.03
CA LEU A 45 -6.87 13.60 -6.23
C LEU A 45 -6.01 14.44 -7.19
N THR A 46 -4.96 15.07 -6.66
CA THR A 46 -4.01 15.90 -7.42
C THR A 46 -2.68 15.19 -7.67
N CYS A 47 -2.61 13.87 -7.44
CA CYS A 47 -1.39 13.11 -7.64
C CYS A 47 -1.29 12.63 -9.08
N ASP A 48 -0.62 13.44 -9.90
CA ASP A 48 -0.29 13.12 -11.27
C ASP A 48 1.16 12.64 -11.41
N LEU A 49 1.36 11.70 -12.33
CA LEU A 49 2.69 11.28 -12.76
C LEU A 49 3.07 12.09 -14.00
N ASP A 50 4.20 12.79 -13.93
CA ASP A 50 4.77 13.49 -15.09
C ASP A 50 6.02 12.75 -15.59
N SER A 51 6.44 13.03 -16.82
CA SER A 51 7.57 12.39 -17.50
C SER A 51 8.70 13.38 -17.77
N PHE A 52 9.90 13.02 -17.32
CA PHE A 52 11.09 13.83 -17.42
C PHE A 52 12.14 13.13 -18.27
N ALA A 53 12.36 13.65 -19.47
CA ALA A 53 13.29 13.06 -20.45
C ALA A 53 14.76 13.25 -20.05
N LEU A 54 15.59 12.30 -20.51
CA LEU A 54 17.04 12.44 -20.57
C LEU A 54 17.46 13.07 -21.92
N VAL A 55 18.54 13.83 -21.94
CA VAL A 55 19.16 14.37 -23.18
C VAL A 55 20.00 13.30 -23.84
N ASN A 56 20.67 12.48 -23.03
CA ASN A 56 21.38 11.28 -23.44
C ASN A 56 21.31 10.25 -22.29
N PRO A 57 21.72 8.99 -22.47
CA PRO A 57 21.54 7.94 -21.47
C PRO A 57 22.16 8.22 -20.08
N ARG A 58 23.00 9.27 -19.94
CA ARG A 58 23.65 9.65 -18.69
C ARG A 58 23.35 11.07 -18.23
N GLU A 59 22.59 11.84 -19.00
CA GLU A 59 22.38 13.27 -18.76
C GLU A 59 20.89 13.61 -18.70
N PRO A 60 20.38 14.05 -17.54
CA PRO A 60 19.03 14.55 -17.42
C PRO A 60 18.82 15.82 -18.27
N SER A 61 17.61 16.02 -18.78
CA SER A 61 17.23 17.33 -19.33
C SER A 61 17.36 18.43 -18.29
N ARG A 62 17.59 19.66 -18.74
CA ARG A 62 17.61 20.84 -17.85
C ARG A 62 16.35 20.92 -16.99
N THR A 63 15.19 20.58 -17.57
CA THR A 63 13.91 20.49 -16.87
C THR A 63 13.95 19.43 -15.78
N ALA A 64 14.37 18.20 -16.08
CA ALA A 64 14.50 17.13 -15.08
C ALA A 64 15.44 17.51 -13.93
N LEU A 65 16.60 18.10 -14.26
CA LEU A 65 17.57 18.59 -13.29
C LEU A 65 16.99 19.68 -12.39
N ALA A 66 16.30 20.66 -12.97
CA ALA A 66 15.65 21.72 -12.20
C ALA A 66 14.55 21.16 -11.27
N THR A 67 13.73 20.25 -11.77
CA THR A 67 12.59 19.69 -11.04
C THR A 67 13.03 18.82 -9.86
N PHE A 68 13.98 17.89 -10.07
CA PHE A 68 14.37 16.95 -9.02
C PHE A 68 15.38 17.53 -8.01
N ARG A 69 16.19 18.53 -8.41
CA ARG A 69 17.22 19.11 -7.52
C ARG A 69 16.65 20.03 -6.45
N VAL A 70 15.50 20.67 -6.71
CA VAL A 70 14.88 21.65 -5.78
C VAL A 70 14.12 20.97 -4.64
N GLY A 71 13.91 19.64 -4.71
CA GLY A 71 13.44 18.82 -3.57
C GLY A 71 11.92 18.69 -3.39
N GLY A 72 11.11 19.13 -4.37
CA GLY A 72 9.65 18.99 -4.35
C GLY A 72 9.10 17.83 -5.18
N PHE A 73 9.90 17.28 -6.08
CA PHE A 73 9.52 16.17 -6.97
C PHE A 73 10.47 14.99 -6.78
N VAL A 74 9.92 13.79 -6.82
CA VAL A 74 10.65 12.53 -6.62
C VAL A 74 10.51 11.67 -7.86
N PRO A 75 11.63 11.15 -8.43
CA PRO A 75 11.57 10.16 -9.49
C PRO A 75 10.92 8.86 -9.00
N VAL A 76 9.96 8.33 -9.76
CA VAL A 76 9.19 7.12 -9.39
C VAL A 76 9.67 5.91 -10.18
N MET A 77 9.72 6.00 -11.51
CA MET A 77 10.14 4.86 -12.35
C MET A 77 10.92 5.29 -13.59
N ALA A 78 11.77 4.40 -14.11
CA ALA A 78 12.47 4.64 -15.37
C ALA A 78 11.53 4.43 -16.57
N ILE A 79 11.56 5.37 -17.51
CA ILE A 79 10.89 5.27 -18.81
C ILE A 79 11.90 4.67 -19.80
N ARG A 80 11.51 3.61 -20.50
CA ARG A 80 12.38 2.86 -21.40
C ARG A 80 11.88 2.88 -22.84
N ASP A 81 12.82 2.87 -23.78
CA ASP A 81 12.51 2.65 -25.20
C ASP A 81 12.23 1.16 -25.51
N LYS A 82 11.94 0.85 -26.77
CA LYS A 82 11.67 -0.53 -27.22
C LYS A 82 12.89 -1.46 -27.09
N GLN A 83 14.09 -0.91 -27.00
CA GLN A 83 15.35 -1.62 -26.85
C GLN A 83 15.73 -1.79 -25.37
N GLY A 84 14.96 -1.23 -24.45
CA GLY A 84 15.18 -1.31 -23.01
C GLY A 84 16.09 -0.21 -22.45
N ASN A 85 16.58 0.72 -23.27
CA ASN A 85 17.40 1.84 -22.81
C ASN A 85 16.55 2.82 -22.01
N ILE A 86 17.11 3.41 -20.97
CA ILE A 86 16.45 4.45 -20.20
C ILE A 86 16.49 5.75 -21.01
N ILE A 87 15.31 6.31 -21.26
CA ILE A 87 15.13 7.58 -22.00
C ILE A 87 14.57 8.71 -21.12
N GLY A 88 14.19 8.39 -19.89
CA GLY A 88 13.59 9.33 -18.96
C GLY A 88 13.20 8.68 -17.64
N TYR A 89 12.61 9.47 -16.77
CA TYR A 89 12.02 9.03 -15.51
C TYR A 89 10.63 9.64 -15.37
N SER A 90 9.68 8.89 -14.84
CA SER A 90 8.46 9.50 -14.31
C SER A 90 8.74 10.08 -12.93
N GLY A 91 7.97 11.08 -12.53
CA GLY A 91 8.06 11.68 -11.21
C GLY A 91 6.76 12.32 -10.78
N SER A 92 6.62 12.51 -9.48
CA SER A 92 5.49 13.25 -8.88
C SER A 92 5.96 14.03 -7.65
N ASN A 93 5.08 14.83 -7.06
CA ASN A 93 5.37 15.56 -5.83
C ASN A 93 5.69 14.58 -4.68
N ILE A 94 6.61 14.94 -3.79
CA ILE A 94 6.96 14.15 -2.60
C ILE A 94 5.73 13.75 -1.78
N GLU A 95 4.71 14.60 -1.69
CA GLU A 95 3.46 14.29 -1.00
C GLU A 95 2.74 13.08 -1.60
N CYS A 96 2.83 12.90 -2.92
CA CYS A 96 2.19 11.81 -3.65
C CYS A 96 3.01 10.52 -3.62
N VAL A 97 4.33 10.62 -3.47
CA VAL A 97 5.25 9.47 -3.52
C VAL A 97 5.58 8.93 -2.12
N ASP A 98 5.65 9.80 -1.11
CA ASP A 98 6.01 9.41 0.25
C ASP A 98 4.77 9.09 1.10
N CYS A 99 4.42 7.80 1.14
CA CYS A 99 3.30 7.30 1.94
C CYS A 99 3.45 7.57 3.45
N ARG A 100 4.65 7.87 3.96
CA ARG A 100 4.88 8.15 5.39
C ARG A 100 4.30 9.50 5.82
N LEU A 101 4.03 10.39 4.87
CA LEU A 101 3.43 11.70 5.16
C LEU A 101 1.94 11.61 5.51
N ARG A 102 1.28 10.52 5.12
CA ARG A 102 -0.19 10.35 5.23
C ARG A 102 -0.62 9.06 5.91
N GLY A 103 0.31 8.13 6.18
CA GLY A 103 0.07 6.88 6.88
C GLY A 103 0.87 6.78 8.18
N THR A 104 0.34 6.02 9.13
CA THR A 104 1.06 5.64 10.35
C THR A 104 1.34 4.16 10.34
N ASN A 105 2.54 3.78 10.82
CA ASN A 105 2.87 2.37 11.09
C ASN A 105 2.32 1.91 12.45
N VAL A 106 1.65 2.79 13.20
CA VAL A 106 0.98 2.46 14.46
C VAL A 106 -0.33 1.76 14.15
N LYS A 107 -0.41 0.48 14.55
CA LYS A 107 -1.65 -0.30 14.52
C LYS A 107 -2.72 0.42 15.34
N PRO A 108 -3.89 0.77 14.77
CA PRO A 108 -4.98 1.33 15.55
C PRO A 108 -5.46 0.36 16.64
N SER A 109 -5.88 0.89 17.79
CA SER A 109 -6.31 0.08 18.94
C SER A 109 -7.52 -0.82 18.67
N PHE A 110 -8.30 -0.51 17.64
CA PHE A 110 -9.47 -1.29 17.22
C PHE A 110 -9.15 -2.43 16.24
N TRP A 111 -7.90 -2.57 15.78
CA TRP A 111 -7.48 -3.77 15.03
C TRP A 111 -7.10 -4.88 16.03
N PRO A 112 -7.71 -6.09 15.94
CA PRO A 112 -7.44 -7.22 16.84
C PRO A 112 -6.00 -7.70 16.73
#